data_AF-A0A7J8IM42-F1
#
_entry.id   AF-A0A7J8IM42-F1
#
_cell.length_a   1.000
_cell.length_b   1.000
_cell.length_c   1.000
_cell.angle_alpha   90.00
_cell.angle_beta   90.00
_cell.angle_gamma   90.00
#
_symmetry.space_group_name_H-M   'P 1'
#
loop_
_entity.id
_entity.type
_entity.pdbx_description
1 polymer ?
#
loop_
_entity_poly.entity_id
_entity_poly.type
_entity_poly.pdbx_seq_one_letter_code
_entity_poly.pdbx_strand_id
1 'polypeptide(L)'
;MAGAEGPAGRQSELEPVVSLVDVLEEDEELENEACAVLGGSDSEKCSYSQGSVKRQALYACSTCTPEGEEPAGICLACSYECHGSHKLFELYTKRNFRCDCGNSKFKNLECKLFPDKAKINSGNKYNDNFFGLYCICKRPYPDPEDEIPDEMIQCVVCEDWFHGRTAFKNQRLNTGSQSDCKLQELQAKHFIKKDAATYWPLNWRSKLCTCKDCMKMYGDLDVLFLTDEYDTVLAYENKGKVDQAADRTDPLMDTLNSMSRVQQVELICEYNDLKTELKDYLKRFADEGTVVKREDIQQFFEEFQSKKRRRVDGMQYYCS
;
A
#
# COMPACT_ATOMS: atom_id res chain seq x y z
N MET A 1 -6.25 49.60 47.20
CA MET A 1 -5.87 48.29 47.76
C MET A 1 -6.16 47.24 46.71
N ALA A 2 -5.14 46.42 46.43
CA ALA A 2 -5.10 45.08 45.82
C ALA A 2 -6.19 44.62 44.82
N GLY A 3 -5.71 44.07 43.70
CA GLY A 3 -6.49 43.15 42.85
C GLY A 3 -5.95 43.06 41.42
N ALA A 4 -4.88 42.28 41.22
CA ALA A 4 -4.37 41.87 39.90
C ALA A 4 -4.90 40.47 39.52
N GLU A 5 -4.65 40.08 38.26
CA GLU A 5 -4.80 38.76 37.60
C GLU A 5 -6.11 38.56 36.78
N GLY A 6 -6.09 38.20 35.49
CA GLY A 6 -5.03 37.94 34.49
C GLY A 6 -5.67 37.71 33.11
N PRO A 7 -4.94 37.72 31.97
CA PRO A 7 -5.51 37.32 30.69
C PRO A 7 -5.30 35.83 30.45
N ALA A 8 -6.39 35.16 30.07
CA ALA A 8 -6.47 33.75 29.72
C ALA A 8 -5.40 33.33 28.70
N GLY A 9 -4.75 32.21 28.99
CA GLY A 9 -3.70 31.63 28.18
C GLY A 9 -4.18 31.28 26.78
N ARG A 10 -3.42 31.73 25.79
CA ARG A 10 -3.42 31.20 24.43
C ARG A 10 -2.72 29.84 24.51
N GLN A 11 -3.46 28.75 24.39
CA GLN A 11 -2.87 27.42 24.18
C GLN A 11 -2.11 27.49 22.85
N SER A 12 -0.77 27.51 22.90
CA SER A 12 0.02 27.22 21.71
C SER A 12 -0.07 25.72 21.48
N GLU A 13 -0.61 25.33 20.34
CA GLU A 13 -0.52 23.97 19.82
C GLU A 13 0.97 23.60 19.78
N LEU A 14 1.38 22.70 20.68
CA LEU A 14 2.74 22.17 20.71
C LEU A 14 2.90 21.28 19.48
N GLU A 15 3.81 21.64 18.57
CA GLU A 15 4.16 20.78 17.43
C GLU A 15 4.65 19.42 17.95
N PRO A 16 4.15 18.29 17.40
CA PRO A 16 4.57 16.97 17.83
C PRO A 16 6.06 16.75 17.51
N VAL A 17 6.85 16.38 18.52
CA VAL A 17 8.27 16.03 18.38
C VAL A 17 8.35 14.53 18.12
N VAL A 18 8.83 14.15 16.93
CA VAL A 18 8.98 12.76 16.47
C VAL A 18 10.46 12.36 16.59
N SER A 19 10.77 11.17 17.11
CA SER A 19 12.15 10.69 17.22
C SER A 19 12.62 10.03 15.92
N LEU A 20 13.93 9.97 15.66
CA LEU A 20 14.47 9.27 14.49
C LEU A 20 14.13 7.77 14.49
N VAL A 21 13.93 7.17 15.66
CA VAL A 21 13.48 5.78 15.75
C VAL A 21 12.03 5.68 15.28
N ASP A 22 11.17 6.59 15.73
CA ASP A 22 9.77 6.66 15.26
C ASP A 22 9.72 6.89 13.74
N VAL A 23 10.59 7.76 13.18
CA VAL A 23 10.69 7.97 11.72
C VAL A 23 11.13 6.70 10.98
N LEU A 24 12.11 5.96 11.51
CA LEU A 24 12.58 4.72 10.88
C LEU A 24 11.55 3.59 10.99
N GLU A 25 10.83 3.50 12.12
CA GLU A 25 9.74 2.55 12.31
C GLU A 25 8.56 2.90 11.39
N GLU A 26 8.19 4.18 11.28
CA GLU A 26 7.18 4.68 10.32
C GLU A 26 7.59 4.40 8.87
N ASP A 27 8.85 4.67 8.49
CA ASP A 27 9.37 4.36 7.14
C ASP A 27 9.32 2.85 6.85
N GLU A 28 9.72 2.00 7.81
CA GLU A 28 9.65 0.54 7.66
C GLU A 28 8.19 0.06 7.56
N GLU A 29 7.26 0.63 8.33
CA GLU A 29 5.83 0.32 8.23
C GLU A 29 5.26 0.71 6.87
N LEU A 30 5.58 1.92 6.39
CA LEU A 30 5.16 2.41 5.07
C LEU A 30 5.72 1.56 3.93
N GLU A 31 6.99 1.16 4.00
CA GLU A 31 7.60 0.24 3.03
C GLU A 31 6.90 -1.12 3.03
N ASN A 32 6.63 -1.68 4.22
CA ASN A 32 5.94 -2.97 4.36
C ASN A 32 4.51 -2.93 3.80
N GLU A 33 3.79 -1.83 4.00
CA GLU A 33 2.45 -1.61 3.44
C GLU A 33 2.50 -1.49 1.91
N ALA A 34 3.41 -0.66 1.39
CA ALA A 34 3.60 -0.50 -0.05
C ALA A 34 3.94 -1.84 -0.70
N CYS A 35 4.76 -2.67 -0.06
CA CYS A 35 5.17 -3.96 -0.60
C CYS A 35 4.07 -5.03 -0.51
N ALA A 36 3.21 -4.97 0.51
CA ALA A 36 2.01 -5.77 0.54
C ALA A 36 1.14 -5.45 -0.69
N VAL A 37 0.86 -4.18 -0.96
CA VAL A 37 -0.10 -3.79 -2.01
C VAL A 37 0.50 -3.85 -3.42
N LEU A 38 1.78 -3.53 -3.57
CA LEU A 38 2.41 -3.32 -4.87
C LEU A 38 3.47 -4.36 -5.22
N GLY A 39 4.01 -5.11 -4.24
CA GLY A 39 5.13 -6.03 -4.45
C GLY A 39 4.83 -7.19 -5.40
N GLY A 40 3.54 -7.52 -5.62
CA GLY A 40 3.14 -8.50 -6.63
C GLY A 40 3.13 -7.97 -8.08
N SER A 41 3.43 -6.69 -8.29
CA SER A 41 3.42 -6.00 -9.59
C SER A 41 4.81 -5.50 -9.97
N ASP A 42 5.15 -5.61 -11.25
CA ASP A 42 6.41 -5.09 -11.80
C ASP A 42 6.31 -3.56 -11.98
N SER A 43 7.27 -2.82 -11.41
CA SER A 43 7.33 -1.35 -11.45
C SER A 43 8.05 -0.81 -12.69
N GLU A 44 8.77 -1.66 -13.44
CA GLU A 44 9.58 -1.25 -14.59
C GLU A 44 8.98 -1.70 -15.92
N LYS A 45 8.26 -2.82 -15.94
CA LYS A 45 7.73 -3.43 -17.16
C LYS A 45 6.21 -3.38 -17.20
N CYS A 46 5.67 -2.96 -18.34
CA CYS A 46 4.24 -3.01 -18.58
C CYS A 46 3.72 -4.46 -18.53
N SER A 47 2.71 -4.69 -17.69
CA SER A 47 2.09 -6.02 -17.51
C SER A 47 1.34 -6.53 -18.74
N TYR A 48 1.13 -5.71 -19.77
CA TYR A 48 0.44 -6.11 -21.01
C TYR A 48 1.08 -7.32 -21.69
N SER A 49 2.41 -7.40 -21.61
CA SER A 49 3.23 -8.50 -22.14
C SER A 49 2.93 -9.84 -21.45
N GLN A 50 2.46 -9.81 -20.21
CA GLN A 50 2.09 -10.97 -19.40
C GLN A 50 0.66 -11.48 -19.71
N GLY A 51 -0.07 -10.79 -20.60
CA GLY A 51 -1.45 -11.13 -20.94
C GLY A 51 -2.46 -10.69 -19.87
N SER A 52 -3.51 -11.48 -19.67
CA SER A 52 -4.47 -11.29 -18.59
C SER A 52 -3.88 -11.81 -17.29
N VAL A 53 -3.36 -10.91 -16.47
CA VAL A 53 -2.71 -11.28 -15.20
C VAL A 53 -3.78 -11.69 -14.19
N LYS A 54 -3.58 -12.84 -13.54
CA LYS A 54 -4.55 -13.41 -12.57
C LYS A 54 -5.00 -12.37 -11.54
N ARG A 55 -4.05 -11.63 -10.97
CA ARG A 55 -4.31 -10.51 -10.06
C ARG A 55 -3.14 -9.52 -10.13
N GLN A 56 -3.43 -8.22 -10.29
CA GLN A 56 -2.42 -7.15 -10.31
C GLN A 56 -2.98 -5.86 -9.75
N ALA A 57 -2.13 -5.00 -9.18
CA ALA A 57 -2.50 -3.64 -8.81
C ALA A 57 -2.77 -2.80 -10.07
N LEU A 58 -3.87 -2.03 -10.04
CA LEU A 58 -4.31 -1.22 -11.17
C LEU A 58 -4.63 0.21 -10.75
N TYR A 59 -4.54 1.08 -11.74
CA TYR A 59 -4.90 2.49 -11.62
C TYR A 59 -5.84 2.89 -12.76
N ALA A 60 -6.76 3.81 -12.49
CA ALA A 60 -7.50 4.52 -13.52
C ALA A 60 -6.96 5.94 -13.66
N CYS A 61 -6.91 6.46 -14.89
CA CYS A 61 -6.34 7.78 -15.15
C CYS A 61 -7.44 8.78 -15.54
N SER A 62 -7.94 9.55 -14.57
CA SER A 62 -8.98 10.56 -14.80
C SER A 62 -8.57 11.66 -15.78
N THR A 63 -7.27 11.92 -15.94
CA THR A 63 -6.77 12.87 -16.95
C THR A 63 -6.91 12.34 -18.38
N CYS A 64 -6.69 11.03 -18.59
CA CYS A 64 -6.75 10.42 -19.92
C CYS A 64 -8.13 9.86 -20.28
N THR A 65 -8.85 9.34 -19.28
CA THR A 65 -10.19 8.78 -19.40
C THR A 65 -11.11 9.48 -18.38
N PRO A 66 -11.44 10.77 -18.59
CA PRO A 66 -12.41 11.48 -17.77
C PRO A 66 -13.82 10.89 -17.91
N GLU A 67 -14.74 11.36 -17.06
CA GLU A 67 -16.15 10.97 -17.13
C GLU A 67 -16.74 11.19 -18.54
N GLY A 68 -17.46 10.19 -19.05
CA GLY A 68 -18.01 10.19 -20.41
C GLY A 68 -17.11 9.53 -21.47
N GLU A 69 -15.84 9.28 -21.17
CA GLU A 69 -14.96 8.45 -22.01
C GLU A 69 -15.08 6.96 -21.62
N GLU A 70 -14.49 6.08 -22.43
CA GLU A 70 -14.42 4.66 -22.07
C GLU A 70 -13.49 4.43 -20.87
N PRO A 71 -13.88 3.58 -19.90
CA PRO A 71 -13.01 3.27 -18.77
C PRO A 71 -11.78 2.49 -19.24
N ALA A 72 -10.64 2.77 -18.62
CA ALA A 72 -9.37 2.11 -18.88
C ALA A 72 -8.58 1.88 -17.59
N GLY A 73 -7.92 0.74 -17.48
CA GLY A 73 -7.03 0.43 -16.36
C GLY A 73 -5.57 0.34 -16.80
N ILE A 74 -4.67 0.93 -16.04
CA ILE A 74 -3.22 0.89 -16.28
C ILE A 74 -2.52 0.15 -15.14
N CYS A 75 -1.42 -0.55 -15.45
CA CYS A 75 -0.61 -1.24 -14.45
C CYS A 75 0.35 -0.29 -13.72
N LEU A 76 0.95 -0.78 -12.64
CA LEU A 76 1.92 -0.05 -11.81
C LEU A 76 3.06 0.61 -12.62
N ALA A 77 3.78 -0.14 -13.46
CA ALA A 77 4.85 0.47 -14.26
C ALA A 77 4.35 1.63 -15.16
N CYS A 78 3.15 1.50 -15.73
CA CYS A 78 2.58 2.56 -16.56
C CYS A 78 2.11 3.78 -15.75
N SER A 79 1.67 3.59 -14.49
CA SER A 79 1.30 4.73 -13.64
C SER A 79 2.49 5.64 -13.37
N TYR A 80 3.70 5.08 -13.23
CA TYR A 80 4.92 5.87 -13.07
C TYR A 80 5.40 6.44 -14.40
N GLU A 81 5.64 5.59 -15.40
CA GLU A 81 6.39 5.98 -16.61
C GLU A 81 5.54 6.78 -17.61
N CYS A 82 4.26 6.45 -17.74
CA CYS A 82 3.37 7.04 -18.74
C CYS A 82 2.40 8.06 -18.13
N HIS A 83 2.04 7.89 -16.85
CA HIS A 83 1.00 8.70 -16.21
C HIS A 83 1.47 9.37 -14.90
N GLY A 84 2.78 9.47 -14.64
CA GLY A 84 3.31 9.98 -13.36
C GLY A 84 2.92 11.42 -13.01
N SER A 85 2.53 12.23 -14.01
CA SER A 85 2.03 13.60 -13.83
C SER A 85 0.51 13.74 -13.94
N HIS A 86 -0.22 12.62 -14.08
CA HIS A 86 -1.67 12.63 -14.25
C HIS A 86 -2.40 12.36 -12.93
N LYS A 87 -3.69 12.70 -12.88
CA LYS A 87 -4.54 12.38 -11.75
C LYS A 87 -5.01 10.93 -11.85
N LEU A 88 -4.52 10.09 -10.95
CA LEU A 88 -4.81 8.67 -10.89
C LEU A 88 -5.74 8.32 -9.74
N PHE A 89 -6.57 7.29 -9.94
CA PHE A 89 -7.29 6.58 -8.89
C PHE A 89 -6.65 5.21 -8.73
N GLU A 90 -6.23 4.88 -7.51
CA GLU A 90 -5.78 3.54 -7.17
C GLU A 90 -6.98 2.60 -7.04
N LEU A 91 -6.99 1.52 -7.81
CA LEU A 91 -8.07 0.54 -7.85
C LEU A 91 -7.75 -0.72 -7.05
N TYR A 92 -6.59 -0.74 -6.40
CA TYR A 92 -5.99 -1.91 -5.77
C TYR A 92 -5.91 -3.07 -6.77
N THR A 93 -6.03 -4.30 -6.28
CA THR A 93 -5.90 -5.49 -7.13
C THR A 93 -7.21 -5.84 -7.84
N LYS A 94 -7.12 -6.18 -9.13
CA LYS A 94 -8.22 -6.70 -9.96
C LYS A 94 -7.82 -8.01 -10.64
N ARG A 95 -8.81 -8.85 -10.98
CA ARG A 95 -8.59 -10.16 -11.62
C ARG A 95 -8.53 -10.11 -13.14
N ASN A 96 -7.69 -10.99 -13.70
CA ASN A 96 -7.63 -11.31 -15.13
C ASN A 96 -7.55 -10.08 -16.05
N PHE A 97 -6.95 -9.00 -15.55
CA PHE A 97 -6.93 -7.73 -16.23
C PHE A 97 -5.66 -7.59 -17.08
N ARG A 98 -5.77 -6.90 -18.21
CA ARG A 98 -4.65 -6.58 -19.10
C ARG A 98 -4.51 -5.08 -19.26
N CYS A 99 -3.31 -4.54 -19.08
CA CYS A 99 -3.05 -3.10 -19.05
C CYS A 99 -3.49 -2.37 -20.33
N ASP A 100 -4.41 -1.42 -20.21
CA ASP A 100 -4.95 -0.65 -21.33
C ASP A 100 -4.03 0.50 -21.80
N CYS A 101 -3.02 0.89 -21.01
CA CYS A 101 -2.19 2.07 -21.28
C CYS A 101 -1.79 2.16 -22.76
N GLY A 102 -2.13 3.26 -23.42
CA GLY A 102 -1.75 3.54 -24.81
C GLY A 102 -2.50 2.77 -25.89
N ASN A 103 -3.53 1.99 -25.56
CA ASN A 103 -4.42 1.40 -26.55
C ASN A 103 -5.45 2.44 -27.07
N SER A 104 -6.43 2.02 -27.87
CA SER A 104 -7.37 2.96 -28.51
C SER A 104 -8.28 3.72 -27.55
N LYS A 105 -8.30 3.37 -26.26
CA LYS A 105 -9.00 4.14 -25.20
C LYS A 105 -8.27 5.43 -24.86
N PHE A 106 -7.02 5.60 -25.30
CA PHE A 106 -6.19 6.77 -25.06
C PHE A 106 -6.04 7.57 -26.36
N LYS A 107 -6.42 8.84 -26.36
CA LYS A 107 -6.44 9.67 -27.59
C LYS A 107 -5.06 10.09 -28.06
N ASN A 108 -4.25 10.66 -27.17
CA ASN A 108 -2.95 11.27 -27.49
C ASN A 108 -1.81 10.71 -26.63
N LEU A 109 -1.92 9.44 -26.22
CA LEU A 109 -0.92 8.81 -25.36
C LEU A 109 -0.61 7.41 -25.87
N GLU A 110 0.66 7.15 -26.11
CA GLU A 110 1.20 5.83 -26.41
C GLU A 110 1.95 5.30 -25.19
N CYS A 111 1.95 3.97 -25.02
CA CYS A 111 2.66 3.36 -23.90
C CYS A 111 4.16 3.33 -24.18
N LYS A 112 4.96 4.03 -23.35
CA LYS A 112 6.43 4.06 -23.46
C LYS A 112 7.08 2.68 -23.23
N LEU A 113 6.45 1.85 -22.40
CA LEU A 113 6.99 0.56 -21.97
C LEU A 113 6.58 -0.60 -22.89
N PHE A 114 5.44 -0.50 -23.57
CA PHE A 114 4.97 -1.53 -24.49
C PHE A 114 4.03 -0.92 -25.55
N PRO A 115 4.57 -0.38 -26.66
CA PRO A 115 3.77 0.33 -27.66
C PRO A 115 2.82 -0.57 -28.47
N ASP A 116 3.22 -1.81 -28.74
CA ASP A 116 2.51 -2.71 -29.66
C ASP A 116 1.35 -3.44 -28.97
N LYS A 117 0.20 -2.78 -28.84
CA LYS A 117 -0.99 -3.33 -28.18
C LYS A 117 -2.16 -3.53 -29.14
N ALA A 118 -2.96 -4.55 -28.85
CA ALA A 118 -4.32 -4.64 -29.40
C ALA A 118 -5.12 -3.38 -29.03
N LYS A 119 -5.99 -2.95 -29.96
CA LYS A 119 -6.81 -1.74 -29.79
C LYS A 119 -7.65 -1.78 -28.51
N ILE A 120 -8.25 -2.93 -28.24
CA ILE A 120 -9.12 -3.16 -27.07
C ILE A 120 -8.78 -4.51 -26.41
N ASN A 121 -8.98 -4.57 -25.08
CA ASN A 121 -8.85 -5.78 -24.29
C ASN A 121 -10.24 -6.30 -23.91
N SER A 122 -10.84 -7.16 -24.73
CA SER A 122 -12.22 -7.63 -24.56
C SER A 122 -12.48 -8.46 -23.29
N GLY A 123 -11.42 -8.99 -22.66
CA GLY A 123 -11.52 -9.75 -21.41
C GLY A 123 -11.54 -8.87 -20.15
N ASN A 124 -11.23 -7.57 -20.27
CA ASN A 124 -11.22 -6.67 -19.13
C ASN A 124 -12.64 -6.39 -18.64
N LYS A 125 -12.84 -6.40 -17.33
CA LYS A 125 -14.08 -6.01 -16.66
C LYS A 125 -13.89 -4.65 -16.01
N TYR A 126 -14.86 -3.76 -16.20
CA TYR A 126 -14.83 -2.38 -15.71
C TYR A 126 -16.05 -2.12 -14.85
N ASN A 127 -15.89 -1.30 -13.82
CA ASN A 127 -16.95 -0.83 -12.94
C ASN A 127 -16.76 0.68 -12.68
N ASP A 128 -17.57 1.27 -11.82
CA ASP A 128 -17.54 2.72 -11.60
C ASP A 128 -16.27 3.21 -10.88
N ASN A 129 -15.48 2.30 -10.28
CA ASN A 129 -14.20 2.67 -9.65
C ASN A 129 -13.23 3.29 -10.66
N PHE A 130 -13.34 2.91 -11.94
CA PHE A 130 -12.52 3.47 -13.01
C PHE A 130 -12.79 4.96 -13.27
N PHE A 131 -13.87 5.51 -12.71
CA PHE A 131 -14.19 6.93 -12.70
C PHE A 131 -14.07 7.56 -11.31
N GLY A 132 -13.50 6.83 -10.34
CA GLY A 132 -13.37 7.29 -8.95
C GLY A 132 -14.70 7.31 -8.20
N LEU A 133 -15.68 6.51 -8.62
CA LEU A 133 -16.97 6.37 -7.95
C LEU A 133 -17.08 5.00 -7.30
N TYR A 134 -17.60 4.98 -6.07
CA TYR A 134 -17.62 3.79 -5.25
C TYR A 134 -18.98 3.55 -4.62
N CYS A 135 -19.18 2.30 -4.20
CA CYS A 135 -20.36 1.82 -3.50
C CYS A 135 -21.66 2.01 -4.32
N ILE A 136 -22.78 1.63 -3.71
CA ILE A 136 -24.11 1.89 -4.25
C ILE A 136 -24.45 3.39 -4.27
N CYS A 137 -23.77 4.20 -3.44
CA CYS A 137 -24.02 5.63 -3.35
C CYS A 137 -23.39 6.44 -4.49
N LYS A 138 -22.47 5.86 -5.27
CA LYS A 138 -21.77 6.53 -6.38
C LYS A 138 -21.07 7.82 -5.93
N ARG A 139 -20.41 7.75 -4.78
CA ARG A 139 -19.65 8.87 -4.19
C ARG A 139 -18.14 8.59 -4.31
N PRO A 140 -17.31 9.64 -4.40
CA PRO A 140 -15.86 9.48 -4.43
C PRO A 140 -15.32 9.00 -3.08
N TYR A 141 -14.06 8.54 -3.09
CA TYR A 141 -13.33 8.19 -1.87
C TYR A 141 -11.88 8.68 -1.97
N PRO A 142 -11.35 9.38 -0.94
CA PRO A 142 -12.10 9.93 0.20
C PRO A 142 -13.14 10.95 -0.29
N ASP A 143 -14.27 11.03 0.41
CA ASP A 143 -15.38 11.89 0.05
C ASP A 143 -15.19 13.29 0.67
N PRO A 144 -15.00 14.36 -0.11
CA PRO A 144 -14.76 15.70 0.43
C PRO A 144 -15.92 16.27 1.25
N GLU A 145 -17.13 15.74 1.05
CA GLU A 145 -18.32 16.18 1.79
C GLU A 145 -18.61 15.30 3.01
N ASP A 146 -17.82 14.25 3.24
CA ASP A 146 -17.98 13.35 4.37
C ASP A 146 -16.83 13.51 5.36
N GLU A 147 -17.12 14.11 6.50
CA GLU A 147 -16.14 14.35 7.56
C GLU A 147 -15.83 13.09 8.37
N ILE A 148 -16.57 11.99 8.17
CA ILE A 148 -16.39 10.73 8.90
C ILE A 148 -15.53 9.78 8.06
N PRO A 149 -14.30 9.46 8.50
CA PRO A 149 -13.49 8.44 7.86
C PRO A 149 -14.23 7.10 7.83
N ASP A 150 -14.19 6.41 6.70
CA ASP A 150 -14.84 5.13 6.50
C ASP A 150 -13.84 4.09 5.99
N GLU A 151 -14.00 2.87 6.44
CA GLU A 151 -13.25 1.72 5.96
C GLU A 151 -13.93 1.18 4.71
N MET A 152 -13.17 0.96 3.64
CA MET A 152 -13.71 0.45 2.38
C MET A 152 -13.54 -1.07 2.30
N ILE A 153 -14.54 -1.77 1.79
CA ILE A 153 -14.53 -3.23 1.65
C ILE A 153 -14.71 -3.61 0.19
N GLN A 154 -13.78 -4.37 -0.36
CA GLN A 154 -13.88 -4.88 -1.72
C GLN A 154 -14.78 -6.12 -1.77
N CYS A 155 -15.78 -6.10 -2.65
CA CYS A 155 -16.61 -7.27 -2.92
C CYS A 155 -15.81 -8.34 -3.67
N VAL A 156 -15.75 -9.55 -3.11
CA VAL A 156 -15.00 -10.67 -3.71
C VAL A 156 -15.51 -11.08 -5.10
N VAL A 157 -16.74 -10.72 -5.49
CA VAL A 157 -17.31 -11.12 -6.79
C VAL A 157 -17.12 -10.03 -7.85
N CYS A 158 -17.64 -8.82 -7.61
CA CYS A 158 -17.61 -7.74 -8.61
C CYS A 158 -16.35 -6.86 -8.53
N GLU A 159 -15.51 -7.04 -7.51
CA GLU A 159 -14.31 -6.22 -7.22
C GLU A 159 -14.61 -4.73 -7.05
N ASP A 160 -15.86 -4.35 -6.86
CA ASP A 160 -16.28 -3.01 -6.48
C ASP A 160 -16.05 -2.78 -4.98
N TRP A 161 -15.84 -1.53 -4.59
CA TRP A 161 -15.56 -1.12 -3.22
C TRP A 161 -16.80 -0.50 -2.58
N PHE A 162 -17.07 -0.90 -1.34
CA PHE A 162 -18.24 -0.48 -0.58
C PHE A 162 -17.84 0.13 0.76
N HIS A 163 -18.47 1.25 1.09
CA HIS A 163 -18.40 1.90 2.39
C HIS A 163 -18.74 0.91 3.52
N GLY A 164 -17.86 0.74 4.51
CA GLY A 164 -17.96 -0.24 5.58
C GLY A 164 -19.23 -0.07 6.41
N ARG A 165 -19.61 1.17 6.68
CA ARG A 165 -20.89 1.52 7.33
C ARG A 165 -22.13 1.11 6.55
N THR A 166 -22.05 0.99 5.23
CA THR A 166 -23.16 0.51 4.38
C THR A 166 -23.22 -1.01 4.26
N ALA A 167 -22.15 -1.70 4.66
CA ALA A 167 -22.06 -3.14 4.59
C ALA A 167 -22.59 -3.76 5.90
N PHE A 168 -23.82 -4.28 5.85
CA PHE A 168 -24.53 -4.90 6.96
C PHE A 168 -23.77 -6.08 7.60
N LYS A 169 -23.62 -6.06 8.94
CA LYS A 169 -23.03 -7.15 9.74
C LYS A 169 -23.96 -8.37 9.76
N ASN A 170 -23.48 -9.56 9.44
CA ASN A 170 -24.23 -10.82 9.57
C ASN A 170 -23.64 -11.75 10.65
N GLN A 171 -24.56 -12.47 11.32
CA GLN A 171 -24.34 -13.36 12.46
C GLN A 171 -23.80 -14.75 12.07
N ARG A 172 -23.10 -15.39 13.01
CA ARG A 172 -22.42 -16.69 12.88
C ARG A 172 -23.41 -17.84 12.65
N LEU A 173 -23.08 -18.72 11.70
CA LEU A 173 -23.70 -20.04 11.57
C LEU A 173 -22.63 -21.13 11.73
N ASN A 174 -22.97 -22.15 12.52
CA ASN A 174 -22.14 -23.34 12.73
C ASN A 174 -22.88 -24.58 12.24
N THR A 175 -22.12 -25.65 12.06
CA THR A 175 -22.46 -27.10 11.98
C THR A 175 -22.15 -27.80 10.66
N GLY A 176 -21.40 -28.91 10.80
CA GLY A 176 -21.18 -29.92 9.78
C GLY A 176 -22.06 -31.15 9.97
N SER A 177 -22.21 -31.93 8.90
CA SER A 177 -22.20 -33.41 8.84
C SER A 177 -22.13 -33.80 7.35
N GLN A 178 -22.31 -35.09 7.02
CA GLN A 178 -21.75 -35.77 5.85
C GLN A 178 -22.78 -35.99 4.72
N SER A 179 -22.55 -35.40 3.56
CA SER A 179 -22.96 -35.87 2.23
C SER A 179 -21.82 -35.65 1.23
N ASP A 180 -21.91 -36.25 0.04
CA ASP A 180 -20.93 -36.05 -1.03
C ASP A 180 -20.94 -34.62 -1.62
N CYS A 181 -21.98 -33.81 -1.34
CA CYS A 181 -22.09 -32.44 -1.82
C CYS A 181 -22.63 -31.46 -0.76
N LYS A 182 -21.74 -30.62 -0.22
CA LYS A 182 -22.09 -29.61 0.81
C LYS A 182 -23.20 -28.64 0.35
N LEU A 183 -23.29 -28.33 -0.95
CA LEU A 183 -24.33 -27.45 -1.50
C LEU A 183 -25.71 -28.08 -1.38
N GLN A 184 -25.84 -29.37 -1.70
CA GLN A 184 -27.10 -30.09 -1.62
C GLN A 184 -27.59 -30.20 -0.17
N GLU A 185 -26.68 -30.42 0.79
CA GLU A 185 -27.03 -30.39 2.22
C GLU A 185 -27.56 -29.03 2.67
N LEU A 186 -26.94 -27.95 2.24
CA LEU A 186 -27.38 -26.60 2.58
C LEU A 186 -28.75 -26.29 2.00
N GLN A 187 -28.99 -26.69 0.75
CA GLN A 187 -30.30 -26.54 0.10
C GLN A 187 -31.39 -27.34 0.83
N ALA A 188 -31.08 -28.54 1.31
CA ALA A 188 -32.01 -29.37 2.08
C ALA A 188 -32.38 -28.76 3.45
N LYS A 189 -31.52 -27.91 4.03
CA LYS A 189 -31.77 -27.22 5.30
C LYS A 189 -32.67 -25.98 5.19
N HIS A 190 -33.14 -25.62 3.98
CA HIS A 190 -34.06 -24.50 3.70
C HIS A 190 -33.65 -23.10 4.23
N PHE A 191 -32.41 -22.91 4.68
CA PHE A 191 -31.92 -21.61 5.13
C PHE A 191 -31.18 -20.88 4.00
N ILE A 192 -31.92 -20.21 3.12
CA ILE A 192 -31.34 -19.38 2.06
C ILE A 192 -31.84 -17.95 2.22
N LYS A 193 -31.05 -17.10 2.89
CA LYS A 193 -31.25 -15.66 2.85
C LYS A 193 -30.79 -15.19 1.47
N LYS A 194 -31.75 -14.81 0.63
CA LYS A 194 -31.48 -14.22 -0.69
C LYS A 194 -31.30 -12.71 -0.55
N ASP A 195 -30.63 -12.11 -1.54
CA ASP A 195 -30.57 -10.66 -1.72
C ASP A 195 -29.97 -9.88 -0.54
N ALA A 196 -29.00 -10.48 0.16
CA ALA A 196 -28.28 -9.84 1.25
C ALA A 196 -26.76 -9.92 1.06
N ALA A 197 -26.08 -8.78 1.22
CA ALA A 197 -24.63 -8.75 1.37
C ALA A 197 -24.22 -9.54 2.63
N THR A 198 -23.15 -10.32 2.52
CA THR A 198 -22.68 -11.17 3.62
C THR A 198 -21.16 -11.07 3.75
N TYR A 199 -20.71 -10.84 4.98
CA TYR A 199 -19.31 -10.98 5.34
C TYR A 199 -18.99 -12.45 5.55
N TRP A 200 -18.02 -12.95 4.80
CA TRP A 200 -17.56 -14.31 4.94
C TRP A 200 -16.39 -14.37 5.92
N PRO A 201 -16.38 -15.34 6.84
CA PRO A 201 -15.26 -15.49 7.77
C PRO A 201 -13.98 -15.88 7.03
N LEU A 202 -12.83 -15.66 7.68
CA LEU A 202 -11.55 -16.17 7.21
C LEU A 202 -11.68 -17.69 6.92
N ASN A 203 -11.14 -18.15 5.79
CA ASN A 203 -11.18 -19.54 5.31
C ASN A 203 -12.56 -20.04 4.79
N TRP A 204 -13.51 -19.17 4.46
CA TRP A 204 -14.80 -19.59 3.88
C TRP A 204 -14.65 -20.40 2.57
N ARG A 205 -13.58 -20.17 1.80
CA ARG A 205 -13.26 -20.89 0.56
C ARG A 205 -13.15 -22.40 0.80
N SER A 206 -12.45 -22.82 1.86
CA SER A 206 -12.39 -24.22 2.32
C SER A 206 -13.76 -24.86 2.64
N LYS A 207 -14.79 -24.05 2.89
CA LYS A 207 -16.16 -24.51 3.16
C LYS A 207 -16.98 -24.72 1.90
N LEU A 208 -16.53 -24.23 0.73
CA LEU A 208 -17.17 -24.51 -0.54
C LEU A 208 -17.12 -26.00 -0.89
N CYS A 209 -18.09 -26.44 -1.69
CA CYS A 209 -18.12 -27.78 -2.24
C CYS A 209 -17.28 -27.83 -3.51
N THR A 210 -16.42 -28.82 -3.66
CA THR A 210 -15.56 -29.01 -4.85
C THR A 210 -15.89 -30.29 -5.61
N CYS A 211 -17.10 -30.82 -5.46
CA CYS A 211 -17.57 -31.96 -6.25
C CYS A 211 -17.69 -31.58 -7.75
N LYS A 212 -17.72 -32.57 -8.64
CA LYS A 212 -17.73 -32.36 -10.10
C LYS A 212 -18.85 -31.42 -10.56
N ASP A 213 -20.04 -31.58 -10.00
CA ASP A 213 -21.21 -30.77 -10.36
C ASP A 213 -21.06 -29.32 -9.88
N CYS A 214 -20.56 -29.10 -8.66
CA CYS A 214 -20.28 -27.75 -8.15
C CYS A 214 -19.15 -27.06 -8.92
N MET A 215 -18.09 -27.78 -9.27
CA MET A 215 -17.00 -27.23 -10.08
C MET A 215 -17.48 -26.85 -11.49
N LYS A 216 -18.33 -27.68 -12.11
CA LYS A 216 -18.98 -27.34 -13.38
C LYS A 216 -19.85 -26.09 -13.23
N MET A 217 -20.68 -26.02 -12.20
CA MET A 217 -21.52 -24.86 -11.90
C MET A 217 -20.69 -23.58 -11.72
N TYR A 218 -19.58 -23.64 -10.97
CA TYR A 218 -18.69 -22.49 -10.81
C TYR A 218 -18.05 -22.07 -12.14
N GLY A 219 -17.72 -23.02 -13.01
CA GLY A 219 -17.23 -22.76 -14.37
C GLY A 219 -18.27 -22.09 -15.26
N ASP A 220 -19.49 -22.64 -15.27
CA ASP A 220 -20.61 -22.12 -16.06
C ASP A 220 -21.00 -20.68 -15.64
N LEU A 221 -20.77 -20.34 -14.36
CA LEU A 221 -21.01 -19.01 -13.79
C LEU A 221 -19.80 -18.05 -13.83
N ASP A 222 -18.65 -18.47 -14.38
CA ASP A 222 -17.40 -17.70 -14.41
C ASP A 222 -16.90 -17.26 -13.02
N VAL A 223 -17.06 -18.14 -12.01
CA VAL A 223 -16.67 -17.88 -10.60
C VAL A 223 -15.78 -18.97 -10.01
N LEU A 224 -15.05 -19.72 -10.84
CA LEU A 224 -14.10 -20.74 -10.38
C LEU A 224 -13.07 -20.20 -9.38
N PHE A 225 -12.68 -18.92 -9.52
CA PHE A 225 -11.77 -18.23 -8.60
C PHE A 225 -12.21 -18.24 -7.13
N LEU A 226 -13.51 -18.43 -6.84
CA LEU A 226 -14.00 -18.52 -5.47
C LEU A 226 -13.43 -19.74 -4.72
N THR A 227 -13.02 -20.77 -5.45
CA THR A 227 -12.43 -21.99 -4.86
C THR A 227 -10.91 -21.92 -4.70
N ASP A 228 -10.27 -20.88 -5.24
CA ASP A 228 -8.83 -20.74 -5.25
C ASP A 228 -8.34 -19.95 -4.02
N GLU A 229 -7.65 -20.63 -3.10
CA GLU A 229 -7.08 -20.03 -1.89
C GLU A 229 -5.95 -19.03 -2.20
N TYR A 230 -5.31 -19.16 -3.37
CA TYR A 230 -4.26 -18.26 -3.85
C TYR A 230 -4.81 -17.09 -4.70
N ASP A 231 -6.13 -16.96 -4.83
CA ASP A 231 -6.77 -15.79 -5.45
C ASP A 231 -7.07 -14.66 -4.45
N THR A 232 -6.78 -14.86 -3.16
CA THR A 232 -7.05 -13.83 -2.14
C THR A 232 -6.13 -12.61 -2.31
N VAL A 233 -6.61 -11.43 -1.88
CA VAL A 233 -5.77 -10.22 -1.77
C VAL A 233 -4.59 -10.52 -0.84
N LEU A 234 -4.83 -11.19 0.28
CA LEU A 234 -3.79 -11.63 1.21
C LEU A 234 -2.73 -12.53 0.55
N ALA A 235 -3.13 -13.48 -0.31
CA ALA A 235 -2.17 -14.32 -1.03
C ALA A 235 -1.33 -13.51 -2.02
N TYR A 236 -1.92 -12.51 -2.67
CA TYR A 236 -1.20 -11.57 -3.53
C TYR A 236 -0.22 -10.71 -2.70
N GLU A 237 -0.64 -10.19 -1.55
CA GLU A 237 0.21 -9.38 -0.66
C GLU A 237 1.39 -10.19 -0.11
N ASN A 238 1.12 -11.41 0.36
CA ASN A 238 2.16 -12.31 0.85
C ASN A 238 3.16 -12.66 -0.25
N LYS A 239 2.71 -12.79 -1.50
CA LYS A 239 3.61 -12.99 -2.63
C LYS A 239 4.55 -11.78 -2.80
N GLY A 240 4.01 -10.57 -2.78
CA GLY A 240 4.83 -9.34 -2.85
C GLY A 240 5.87 -9.25 -1.74
N LYS A 241 5.49 -9.60 -0.51
CA LYS A 241 6.43 -9.65 0.63
C LYS A 241 7.54 -10.68 0.46
N VAL A 242 7.24 -11.85 -0.10
CA VAL A 242 8.23 -12.90 -0.35
C VAL A 242 9.18 -12.52 -1.49
N ASP A 243 8.64 -11.98 -2.58
CA ASP A 243 9.43 -11.55 -3.74
C ASP A 243 10.39 -10.40 -3.34
N GLN A 244 9.93 -9.44 -2.52
CA GLN A 244 10.79 -8.39 -1.99
C GLN A 244 11.82 -8.92 -0.98
N ALA A 245 11.44 -9.83 -0.06
CA ALA A 245 12.40 -10.42 0.88
C ALA A 245 13.55 -11.15 0.17
N ALA A 246 13.32 -11.65 -1.04
CA ALA A 246 14.36 -12.22 -1.89
C ALA A 246 15.26 -11.17 -2.56
N ASP A 247 14.74 -9.96 -2.79
CA ASP A 247 15.42 -8.81 -3.41
C ASP A 247 15.95 -7.78 -2.37
N ARG A 248 15.74 -8.04 -1.06
CA ARG A 248 16.31 -7.25 0.07
C ARG A 248 17.82 -7.47 0.19
N THR A 249 18.56 -7.12 -0.86
CA THR A 249 19.88 -6.52 -0.68
C THR A 249 19.63 -5.07 -0.26
N ASP A 250 19.78 -4.81 1.03
CA ASP A 250 19.64 -3.47 1.61
C ASP A 250 20.55 -2.50 0.81
N PRO A 251 20.00 -1.46 0.16
CA PRO A 251 20.79 -0.52 -0.65
C PRO A 251 21.93 0.15 0.14
N LEU A 252 21.75 0.34 1.45
CA LEU A 252 22.81 0.80 2.35
C LEU A 252 23.89 -0.28 2.51
N MET A 253 23.51 -1.55 2.64
CA MET A 253 24.44 -2.67 2.72
C MET A 253 25.15 -2.94 1.39
N ASP A 254 24.48 -2.79 0.26
CA ASP A 254 25.09 -2.87 -1.07
C ASP A 254 26.09 -1.74 -1.28
N THR A 255 25.72 -0.51 -0.88
CA THR A 255 26.62 0.64 -0.92
C THR A 255 27.82 0.41 0.00
N LEU A 256 27.61 -0.06 1.24
CA LEU A 256 28.69 -0.42 2.17
C LEU A 256 29.58 -1.50 1.56
N ASN A 257 29.02 -2.59 1.04
CA ASN A 257 29.75 -3.70 0.44
C ASN A 257 30.52 -3.28 -0.83
N SER A 258 30.06 -2.24 -1.55
CA SER A 258 30.75 -1.65 -2.70
C SER A 258 31.90 -0.72 -2.32
N MET A 259 31.94 -0.20 -1.08
CA MET A 259 33.02 0.63 -0.56
C MET A 259 34.24 -0.22 -0.16
N SER A 260 35.43 0.38 -0.13
CA SER A 260 36.60 -0.29 0.44
C SER A 260 36.42 -0.55 1.94
N ARG A 261 37.02 -1.63 2.47
CA ARG A 261 36.90 -1.98 3.89
C ARG A 261 37.33 -0.87 4.85
N VAL A 262 38.23 0.02 4.42
CA VAL A 262 38.65 1.20 5.19
C VAL A 262 37.52 2.23 5.26
N GLN A 263 36.90 2.56 4.12
CA GLN A 263 35.77 3.49 4.06
C GLN A 263 34.53 2.97 4.81
N GLN A 264 34.27 1.66 4.74
CA GLN A 264 33.19 1.03 5.52
C GLN A 264 33.40 1.22 7.03
N VAL A 265 34.61 0.95 7.52
CA VAL A 265 34.92 1.09 8.95
C VAL A 265 34.86 2.56 9.37
N GLU A 266 35.35 3.48 8.54
CA GLU A 266 35.28 4.92 8.80
C GLU A 266 33.83 5.41 8.91
N LEU A 267 32.96 5.03 7.96
CA LEU A 267 31.55 5.39 7.97
C LEU A 267 30.81 4.83 9.21
N ILE A 268 31.08 3.57 9.56
CA ILE A 268 30.50 2.92 10.74
C ILE A 268 30.97 3.59 12.03
N CYS A 269 32.26 3.94 12.13
CA CYS A 269 32.78 4.66 13.28
C CYS A 269 32.18 6.06 13.40
N GLU A 270 32.10 6.81 12.29
CA GLU A 270 31.49 8.15 12.28
C GLU A 270 30.01 8.14 12.66
N TYR A 271 29.27 7.14 12.19
CA TYR A 271 27.87 6.94 12.55
C TYR A 271 27.71 6.64 14.05
N ASN A 272 28.53 5.73 14.59
CA ASN A 272 28.48 5.37 16.02
C ASN A 272 28.90 6.54 16.92
N ASP A 273 29.88 7.34 16.50
CA ASP A 273 30.29 8.56 17.18
C ASP A 273 29.15 9.60 17.20
N LEU A 274 28.51 9.84 16.05
CA LEU A 274 27.36 10.74 15.94
C LEU A 274 26.21 10.28 16.85
N LYS A 275 25.88 8.98 16.79
CA LYS A 275 24.81 8.37 17.59
C LYS A 275 25.07 8.52 19.09
N THR A 276 26.30 8.31 19.53
CA THR A 276 26.67 8.39 20.95
C THR A 276 26.61 9.83 21.45
N GLU A 277 27.22 10.78 20.73
CA GLU A 277 27.23 12.20 21.11
C GLU A 277 25.82 12.81 21.08
N LEU A 278 24.99 12.44 20.09
CA LEU A 278 23.60 12.91 20.01
C LEU A 278 22.77 12.37 21.18
N LYS A 279 22.92 11.08 21.52
CA LYS A 279 22.24 10.48 22.66
C LYS A 279 22.63 11.14 23.98
N ASP A 280 23.91 11.42 24.18
CA ASP A 280 24.39 12.09 25.39
C ASP A 280 23.97 13.55 25.47
N TYR A 281 23.85 14.24 24.32
CA TYR A 281 23.33 15.59 24.24
C TYR A 281 21.85 15.65 24.64
N LEU A 282 21.02 14.79 24.02
CA LEU A 282 19.58 14.74 24.27
C LEU A 282 19.23 14.24 25.68
N LYS A 283 20.07 13.40 26.29
CA LYS A 283 19.88 12.91 27.65
C LYS A 283 19.78 14.06 28.68
N ARG A 284 20.48 15.17 28.46
CA ARG A 284 20.44 16.34 29.37
C ARG A 284 19.05 16.96 29.43
N PHE A 285 18.35 17.00 28.30
CA PHE A 285 16.99 17.52 28.22
C PHE A 285 15.99 16.57 28.90
N ALA A 286 16.21 15.26 28.78
CA ALA A 286 15.42 14.27 29.49
C ALA A 286 15.62 14.35 31.03
N ASP A 287 16.86 14.56 31.49
CA ASP A 287 17.19 14.68 32.91
C ASP A 287 16.67 16.00 33.51
N GLU A 288 16.62 17.09 32.71
CA GLU A 288 16.14 18.42 33.11
C GLU A 288 14.62 18.61 32.91
N GLY A 289 13.95 17.66 32.24
CA GLY A 289 12.52 17.74 31.92
C GLY A 289 12.18 18.85 30.91
N THR A 290 13.13 19.21 30.05
CA THR A 290 13.00 20.29 29.07
C THR A 290 12.67 19.74 27.68
N VAL A 291 11.82 20.47 26.94
CA VAL A 291 11.44 20.10 25.57
C VAL A 291 12.56 20.49 24.61
N VAL A 292 13.01 19.54 23.79
CA VAL A 292 14.01 19.74 22.74
C VAL A 292 13.39 20.54 21.59
N LYS A 293 14.05 21.61 21.16
CA LYS A 293 13.64 22.47 20.06
C LYS A 293 14.56 22.31 18.84
N ARG A 294 14.14 22.86 17.71
CA ARG A 294 14.92 22.86 16.46
C ARG A 294 16.30 23.50 16.66
N GLU A 295 16.35 24.59 17.42
CA GLU A 295 17.59 25.33 17.69
C GLU A 295 18.60 24.46 18.47
N ASP A 296 18.13 23.61 19.36
CA ASP A 296 18.98 22.69 20.15
C ASP A 296 19.63 21.64 19.25
N ILE A 297 18.87 21.10 18.28
CA ILE A 297 19.39 20.16 17.28
C ILE A 297 20.40 20.86 16.35
N GLN A 298 20.10 22.08 15.93
CA GLN A 298 21.00 22.86 15.08
C GLN A 298 22.32 23.16 15.81
N GLN A 299 22.23 23.56 17.08
CA GLN A 299 23.40 23.78 17.94
C GLN A 299 24.22 22.50 18.11
N PHE A 300 23.57 21.36 18.35
CA PHE A 300 24.26 20.07 18.42
C PHE A 300 25.11 19.81 17.17
N PHE A 301 24.54 19.97 15.98
CA PHE A 301 25.27 19.71 14.74
C PHE A 301 26.41 20.71 14.50
N GLU A 302 26.23 21.99 14.86
CA GLU A 302 27.30 22.99 14.81
C GLU A 302 28.46 22.66 15.76
N GLU A 303 28.15 22.23 16.99
CA GLU A 303 29.13 21.79 17.98
C GLU A 303 29.83 20.49 17.55
N PHE A 304 29.06 19.52 17.05
CA PHE A 304 29.57 18.23 16.59
C PHE A 304 30.52 18.40 15.39
N GLN A 305 30.15 19.20 14.39
CA GLN A 305 31.02 19.51 13.26
C GLN A 305 32.28 20.28 13.70
N SER A 306 32.15 21.20 14.66
CA SER A 306 33.30 21.94 15.21
C SER A 306 34.27 21.02 15.96
N LYS A 307 33.75 20.08 16.75
CA LYS A 307 34.56 19.03 17.41
C LYS A 307 35.25 18.12 16.37
N LYS A 308 34.55 17.71 15.32
CA LYS A 308 35.10 16.88 14.24
C LYS A 308 36.24 17.59 13.50
N ARG A 309 36.07 18.87 13.13
CA ARG A 309 37.11 19.68 12.48
C ARG A 309 38.39 19.79 13.34
N ARG A 310 38.25 19.97 14.66
CA ARG A 310 39.42 20.03 15.58
C ARG A 310 40.18 18.70 15.70
N ARG A 311 39.50 17.55 15.57
CA ARG A 311 40.16 16.23 15.59
C ARG A 311 40.97 15.97 14.32
N VAL A 312 40.49 16.45 13.17
CA VAL A 312 41.16 16.26 11.86
C VAL A 312 42.35 17.22 11.68
N ASP A 313 42.27 18.44 12.18
CA ASP A 313 43.32 19.47 12.04
C ASP A 313 44.54 19.23 12.96
N GLY A 314 44.39 18.41 14.01
CA GLY A 314 45.47 18.02 14.92
C GLY A 314 46.41 16.94 14.39
N MET A 315 46.20 16.45 13.16
CA MET A 315 46.91 15.31 12.57
C MET A 315 47.93 15.78 11.50
N GLN A 316 48.78 16.75 11.84
CA GLN A 316 49.98 17.07 11.07
C GLN A 316 51.11 16.10 11.43
N TYR A 317 51.26 15.03 10.65
CA TYR A 317 52.46 14.20 10.72
C TYR A 317 53.62 14.93 10.05
N TYR A 318 54.52 15.52 10.85
CA TYR A 318 55.85 15.89 10.38
C TYR A 318 56.67 14.62 10.21
N CYS A 319 57.04 14.30 8.98
CA CYS A 319 58.01 13.24 8.69
C CYS A 319 59.42 13.82 8.91
N SER A 320 60.13 13.28 9.89
CA SER A 320 61.60 13.43 10.02
C SER A 320 62.27 12.25 9.35
#